data_AF-A0A2V8TA11-F1
#
_entry.id   AF-A0A2V8TA11-F1
#
_cell.length_a   1.000
_cell.length_b   1.000
_cell.length_c   1.000
_cell.angle_alpha   90.00
_cell.angle_beta   90.00
_cell.angle_gamma   90.00
#
_symmetry.space_group_name_H-M   'P 1'
#
loop_
_entity.id
_entity.type
_entity.pdbx_description
1 polymer ?
#
loop_
_entity_poly.entity_id
_entity_poly.type
_entity_poly.pdbx_seq_one_letter_code
_entity_poly.pdbx_strand_id
1 'polypeptide(L)'
;MISLPPDEVERRFGLLGIPNRFTPQEKAQLATTDIVSEDEGIIAFQLLGTDPAKQPSFFDHPWYLEEPFARVDCGPGWHFLHMDVRPDSISRPINYISSLRDQGLALPSAIEVALMLFLHYAGTGEQLLRKKHSWCWDQASMNRFVTVGAFGRNGLFVSGHPAEFSSRGLGICTKVVV
;
A
#
# COMPACT_ATOMS: atom_id res chain seq x y z
N MET A 1 5.30 -13.88 -10.60
CA MET A 1 6.21 -13.00 -9.83
C MET A 1 6.65 -11.86 -10.75
N ILE A 2 6.56 -10.59 -10.32
CA ILE A 2 7.17 -9.47 -11.05
C ILE A 2 8.27 -8.93 -10.14
N SER A 3 9.48 -9.46 -10.32
CA SER A 3 10.69 -8.88 -9.74
C SER A 3 11.27 -7.89 -10.74
N LEU A 4 11.41 -6.65 -10.32
CA LEU A 4 11.98 -5.59 -11.16
C LEU A 4 13.32 -5.18 -10.54
N PRO A 5 14.42 -5.17 -11.31
CA PRO A 5 15.66 -4.60 -10.82
C PRO A 5 15.45 -3.13 -10.43
N PRO A 6 16.26 -2.58 -9.50
CA PRO A 6 16.13 -1.19 -9.04
C PRO A 6 16.00 -0.18 -10.18
N ASP A 7 16.75 -0.37 -11.27
CA ASP A 7 16.71 0.49 -12.46
C ASP A 7 15.37 0.39 -13.22
N GLU A 8 14.72 -0.77 -13.23
CA GLU A 8 13.42 -0.96 -13.86
C GLU A 8 12.29 -0.38 -13.00
N VAL A 9 12.45 -0.41 -11.66
CA VAL A 9 11.55 0.30 -10.73
C VAL A 9 11.70 1.80 -10.91
N GLU A 10 12.93 2.32 -10.97
CA GLU A 10 13.21 3.73 -11.27
C GLU A 10 12.64 4.16 -12.62
N ARG A 11 12.82 3.34 -13.66
CA ARG A 11 12.27 3.62 -15.00
C ARG A 11 10.75 3.74 -14.97
N ARG A 12 10.06 2.79 -14.32
CA ARG A 12 8.59 2.79 -14.25
C ARG A 12 8.05 3.88 -13.33
N PHE A 13 8.74 4.19 -12.25
CA PHE A 13 8.41 5.32 -11.39
C PHE A 13 8.60 6.64 -12.14
N GLY A 14 9.67 6.74 -12.94
CA GLY A 14 9.91 7.85 -13.86
C GLY A 14 8.78 8.04 -14.89
N LEU A 15 8.25 6.95 -15.47
CA LEU A 15 7.09 7.00 -16.37
C LEU A 15 5.82 7.53 -15.68
N LEU A 16 5.64 7.21 -14.40
CA LEU A 16 4.53 7.69 -13.58
C LEU A 16 4.80 9.05 -12.96
N GLY A 17 6.00 9.60 -13.18
CA GLY A 17 6.41 10.86 -12.59
C GLY A 17 6.64 10.81 -11.09
N ILE A 18 6.77 9.63 -10.51
CA ILE A 18 7.09 9.39 -9.10
C ILE A 18 8.61 9.51 -8.95
N PRO A 19 9.14 10.44 -8.15
CA PRO A 19 10.57 10.57 -7.96
C PRO A 19 11.06 9.40 -7.10
N ASN A 20 11.93 8.58 -7.68
CA ASN A 20 12.65 7.51 -7.00
C ASN A 20 14.14 7.89 -6.94
N ARG A 21 14.81 7.69 -5.81
CA ARG A 21 16.27 7.72 -5.73
C ARG A 21 16.78 6.58 -4.86
N PHE A 22 17.01 5.42 -5.45
CA PHE A 22 17.92 4.47 -4.81
C PHE A 22 19.32 5.08 -4.81
N THR A 23 19.95 5.12 -3.65
CA THR A 23 21.37 5.43 -3.56
C THR A 23 22.18 4.34 -4.28
N PRO A 24 23.38 4.64 -4.79
CA PRO A 24 24.25 3.62 -5.38
C PRO A 24 24.50 2.42 -4.46
N GLN A 25 24.51 2.65 -3.16
CA GLN A 25 24.72 1.62 -2.15
C GLN A 25 23.49 0.70 -2.00
N GLU A 26 22.28 1.27 -2.01
CA GLU A 26 21.03 0.49 -2.01
C GLU A 26 20.88 -0.34 -3.28
N LYS A 27 21.24 0.21 -4.45
CA LYS A 27 21.25 -0.54 -5.70
C LYS A 27 22.18 -1.75 -5.65
N ALA A 28 23.39 -1.57 -5.11
CA ALA A 28 24.36 -2.64 -4.97
C ALA A 28 23.87 -3.74 -4.02
N GLN A 29 23.22 -3.36 -2.91
CA GLN A 29 22.67 -4.32 -1.95
C GLN A 29 21.51 -5.13 -2.53
N LEU A 30 20.55 -4.46 -3.20
CA LEU A 30 19.39 -5.10 -3.81
C LEU A 30 19.77 -6.03 -4.97
N ALA A 31 20.86 -5.76 -5.68
CA ALA A 31 21.38 -6.64 -6.74
C ALA A 31 21.91 -7.99 -6.22
N THR A 32 22.17 -8.11 -4.92
CA THR A 32 22.80 -9.30 -4.30
C THR A 32 21.88 -10.07 -3.36
N THR A 33 20.64 -9.61 -3.18
CA THR A 33 19.69 -10.25 -2.25
C THR A 33 18.89 -11.32 -2.98
N ASP A 34 19.05 -12.59 -2.57
CA ASP A 34 18.32 -13.71 -3.14
C ASP A 34 16.81 -13.56 -2.93
N ILE A 35 16.04 -13.77 -4.01
CA ILE A 35 14.59 -13.61 -4.05
C ILE A 35 13.94 -14.93 -3.65
N VAL A 36 13.15 -14.92 -2.58
CA VAL A 36 12.46 -16.11 -2.03
C VAL A 36 11.43 -16.66 -3.05
N SER A 37 11.29 -17.99 -3.09
CA SER A 37 10.62 -18.76 -4.15
C SER A 37 9.12 -18.53 -4.34
N GLU A 38 8.70 -18.71 -5.59
CA GLU A 38 7.33 -18.74 -6.12
C GLU A 38 6.45 -19.76 -5.39
N ASP A 39 5.37 -19.31 -4.72
CA ASP A 39 4.10 -20.06 -4.72
C ASP A 39 2.88 -19.29 -4.18
N GLU A 40 3.04 -18.10 -3.58
CA GLU A 40 1.89 -17.25 -3.24
C GLU A 40 2.14 -15.81 -3.68
N GLY A 41 1.09 -15.13 -4.17
CA GLY A 41 1.16 -13.79 -4.76
C GLY A 41 1.55 -12.70 -3.76
N ILE A 42 2.81 -12.69 -3.37
CA ILE A 42 3.36 -11.75 -2.41
C ILE A 42 4.39 -10.86 -3.10
N ILE A 43 4.35 -9.56 -2.78
CA ILE A 43 5.33 -8.61 -3.27
C ILE A 43 6.02 -7.95 -2.08
N ALA A 44 7.30 -7.61 -2.24
CA ALA A 44 8.15 -7.07 -1.19
C ALA A 44 8.96 -5.89 -1.76
N PHE A 45 9.04 -4.76 -1.03
CA PHE A 45 9.54 -3.49 -1.58
C PHE A 45 10.16 -2.55 -0.54
N GLN A 46 11.05 -1.66 -1.02
CA GLN A 46 11.58 -0.49 -0.31
C GLN A 46 11.54 0.70 -1.27
N LEU A 47 10.93 1.86 -0.91
CA LEU A 47 11.04 3.11 -1.69
C LEU A 47 10.42 4.39 -1.08
N LEU A 48 11.14 5.51 -1.29
CA LEU A 48 10.85 6.94 -1.00
C LEU A 48 10.32 7.71 -2.23
N GLY A 49 9.49 8.75 -1.99
CA GLY A 49 9.40 9.96 -2.82
C GLY A 49 8.00 10.43 -3.27
N THR A 50 7.66 11.71 -2.97
CA THR A 50 6.51 12.45 -3.54
C THR A 50 6.99 13.73 -4.25
N ASP A 51 6.69 13.88 -5.55
CA ASP A 51 6.95 15.10 -6.34
C ASP A 51 5.73 16.05 -6.22
N PRO A 52 5.86 17.23 -5.60
CA PRO A 52 4.76 18.17 -5.41
C PRO A 52 4.34 18.93 -6.68
N ALA A 53 5.03 18.77 -7.82
CA ALA A 53 4.74 19.50 -9.06
C ALA A 53 3.71 18.82 -9.99
N LYS A 54 3.22 17.63 -9.64
CA LYS A 54 2.23 16.87 -10.43
C LYS A 54 0.93 16.72 -9.64
N GLN A 55 -0.21 16.67 -10.34
CA GLN A 55 -1.49 16.30 -9.70
C GLN A 55 -1.25 14.99 -8.94
N PRO A 56 -1.64 14.92 -7.65
CA PRO A 56 -1.29 13.78 -6.83
C PRO A 56 -1.87 12.52 -7.48
N SER A 57 -1.16 11.39 -7.38
CA SER A 57 -1.68 10.07 -7.75
C SER A 57 -2.90 9.64 -6.90
N PHE A 58 -3.38 10.55 -6.05
CA PHE A 58 -4.48 10.45 -5.12
C PHE A 58 -5.63 11.36 -5.54
N PHE A 59 -6.85 10.99 -5.14
CA PHE A 59 -8.04 11.78 -5.39
C PHE A 59 -7.94 13.20 -4.80
N ASP A 60 -8.46 14.19 -5.54
CA ASP A 60 -8.38 15.62 -5.23
C ASP A 60 -9.26 16.03 -4.03
N HIS A 61 -8.87 15.55 -2.85
CA HIS A 61 -9.40 15.96 -1.56
C HIS A 61 -8.33 15.74 -0.47
N PRO A 62 -7.28 16.59 -0.42
CA PRO A 62 -6.01 16.29 0.24
C PRO A 62 -6.03 16.44 1.78
N TRP A 63 -7.17 16.25 2.43
CA TRP A 63 -7.29 16.35 3.90
C TRP A 63 -6.23 15.51 4.61
N TYR A 64 -5.89 14.36 4.02
CA TYR A 64 -4.86 13.45 4.52
C TYR A 64 -3.45 14.06 4.54
N LEU A 65 -3.13 15.08 3.73
CA LEU A 65 -1.81 15.74 3.76
C LEU A 65 -1.54 16.48 5.09
N GLU A 66 -2.61 16.84 5.80
CA GLU A 66 -2.53 17.49 7.11
C GLU A 66 -2.43 16.46 8.26
N GLU A 67 -2.63 15.18 7.96
CA GLU A 67 -2.69 14.12 8.97
C GLU A 67 -1.31 13.52 9.26
N PRO A 68 -1.07 13.06 10.51
CA PRO A 68 0.22 12.47 10.88
C PRO A 68 0.63 11.29 10.01
N PHE A 69 -0.31 10.42 9.64
CA PHE A 69 -0.02 9.20 8.87
C PHE A 69 0.55 9.49 7.47
N ALA A 70 0.21 10.63 6.86
CA ALA A 70 0.72 10.98 5.53
C ALA A 70 2.18 11.45 5.55
N ARG A 71 2.75 11.67 6.74
CA ARG A 71 4.15 12.03 6.95
C ARG A 71 5.01 10.84 7.38
N VAL A 72 4.42 9.66 7.47
CA VAL A 72 5.11 8.44 7.88
C VAL A 72 5.67 7.77 6.64
N ASP A 73 6.99 7.59 6.63
CA ASP A 73 7.66 6.79 5.62
C ASP A 73 7.38 5.30 5.82
N CYS A 74 7.35 4.55 4.72
CA CYS A 74 7.34 3.09 4.81
C CYS A 74 8.68 2.63 5.41
N GLY A 75 8.62 1.82 6.46
CA GLY A 75 9.83 1.32 7.12
C GLY A 75 10.69 0.49 6.15
N PRO A 76 12.02 0.47 6.33
CA PRO A 76 12.88 -0.38 5.51
C PRO A 76 12.62 -1.87 5.80
N GLY A 77 12.90 -2.72 4.81
CA GLY A 77 12.76 -4.16 4.92
C GLY A 77 11.70 -4.74 3.99
N TRP A 78 11.47 -6.05 4.14
CA TRP A 78 10.51 -6.76 3.32
C TRP A 78 9.10 -6.66 3.93
N HIS A 79 8.15 -6.21 3.12
CA HIS A 79 6.74 -6.10 3.49
C HIS A 79 5.91 -6.97 2.59
N PHE A 80 5.29 -8.00 3.16
CA PHE A 80 4.56 -9.04 2.43
C PHE A 80 3.06 -8.77 2.54
N LEU A 81 2.45 -8.24 1.48
CA LEU A 81 1.01 -7.88 1.44
C LEU A 81 0.23 -8.74 0.45
N HIS A 82 -0.99 -9.13 0.83
CA HIS A 82 -1.95 -9.69 -0.11
C HIS A 82 -2.59 -8.59 -0.97
N MET A 83 -2.60 -8.78 -2.28
CA MET A 83 -3.15 -7.82 -3.25
C MET A 83 -4.68 -7.74 -3.27
N ASP A 84 -5.34 -8.75 -2.72
CA ASP A 84 -6.79 -8.84 -2.62
C ASP A 84 -7.29 -8.63 -1.20
N VAL A 85 -8.45 -8.00 -1.09
CA VAL A 85 -9.20 -7.96 0.16
C VAL A 85 -9.69 -9.37 0.48
N ARG A 86 -9.35 -9.87 1.67
CA ARG A 86 -9.80 -11.19 2.12
C ARG A 86 -11.32 -11.26 2.18
N PRO A 87 -11.97 -12.29 1.63
CA PRO A 87 -13.42 -12.39 1.59
C PRO A 87 -14.10 -12.34 2.97
N ASP A 88 -13.51 -12.99 3.97
CA ASP A 88 -14.00 -13.07 5.35
C ASP A 88 -13.95 -11.72 6.11
N SER A 89 -13.09 -10.81 5.65
CA SER A 89 -12.92 -9.46 6.19
C SER A 89 -13.90 -8.42 5.63
N ILE A 90 -14.64 -8.74 4.56
CA ILE A 90 -15.54 -7.79 3.91
C ILE A 90 -16.69 -7.41 4.85
N SER A 91 -17.00 -6.11 4.91
CA SER A 91 -18.01 -5.53 5.81
C SER A 91 -17.72 -5.76 7.30
N ARG A 92 -16.50 -6.16 7.66
CA ARG A 92 -16.10 -6.27 9.06
C ARG A 92 -15.61 -4.90 9.58
N PRO A 93 -16.02 -4.52 10.81
CA PRO A 93 -15.43 -3.38 11.49
C PRO A 93 -13.96 -3.66 11.84
N ILE A 94 -13.21 -2.61 12.17
CA ILE A 94 -11.75 -2.73 12.33
C ILE A 94 -11.33 -3.63 13.50
N ASN A 95 -12.18 -3.79 14.53
CA ASN A 95 -11.93 -4.69 15.65
C ASN A 95 -11.80 -6.18 15.23
N TYR A 96 -12.22 -6.53 14.00
CA TYR A 96 -11.94 -7.82 13.37
C TYR A 96 -10.44 -8.12 13.28
N ILE A 97 -9.56 -7.11 13.33
CA ILE A 97 -8.10 -7.27 13.35
C ILE A 97 -7.62 -8.26 14.42
N SER A 98 -8.31 -8.35 15.55
CA SER A 98 -7.98 -9.29 16.62
C SER A 98 -7.92 -10.75 16.13
N SER A 99 -8.78 -11.12 15.17
CA SER A 99 -8.81 -12.46 14.55
C SER A 99 -7.66 -12.74 13.58
N LEU A 100 -6.96 -11.70 13.11
CA LEU A 100 -5.83 -11.84 12.19
C LEU A 100 -4.55 -12.23 12.90
N ARG A 101 -4.38 -11.77 14.14
CA ARG A 101 -3.15 -12.00 14.92
C ARG A 101 -2.86 -13.49 15.11
N ASP A 102 -3.89 -14.28 15.36
CA ASP A 102 -3.79 -15.73 15.55
C ASP A 102 -3.37 -16.48 14.27
N GLN A 103 -3.45 -15.81 13.11
CA GLN A 103 -3.07 -16.34 11.80
C GLN A 103 -1.70 -15.84 11.34
N GLY A 104 -0.94 -15.13 12.19
CA GLY A 104 0.32 -14.49 11.77
C GLY A 104 0.13 -13.33 10.80
N LEU A 105 -1.07 -12.71 10.81
CA LEU A 105 -1.42 -11.62 9.92
C LEU A 105 -1.64 -10.31 10.68
N ALA A 106 -1.41 -9.20 9.99
CA ALA A 106 -1.59 -7.85 10.51
C ALA A 106 -2.34 -6.96 9.51
N LEU A 107 -2.81 -5.81 10.00
CA LEU A 107 -3.18 -4.70 9.11
C LEU A 107 -1.91 -4.09 8.51
N PRO A 108 -1.93 -3.76 7.21
CA PRO A 108 -0.90 -2.94 6.61
C PRO A 108 -1.04 -1.47 7.04
N SER A 109 0.01 -0.69 6.85
CA SER A 109 -0.10 0.77 6.90
C SER A 109 -0.73 1.33 5.61
N ALA A 110 -1.21 2.56 5.68
CA ALA A 110 -1.74 3.29 4.54
C ALA A 110 -0.67 3.46 3.45
N ILE A 111 0.57 3.74 3.84
CA ILE A 111 1.70 3.86 2.90
C ILE A 111 2.03 2.51 2.26
N GLU A 112 1.98 1.40 3.01
CA GLU A 112 2.19 0.06 2.44
C GLU A 112 1.12 -0.29 1.40
N VAL A 113 -0.16 -0.04 1.68
CA VAL A 113 -1.24 -0.28 0.71
C VAL A 113 -1.10 0.64 -0.50
N ALA A 114 -0.82 1.93 -0.29
CA ALA A 114 -0.64 2.87 -1.40
C ALA A 114 0.51 2.46 -2.31
N LEU A 115 1.66 2.09 -1.74
CA LEU A 115 2.81 1.59 -2.48
C LEU A 115 2.47 0.32 -3.24
N MET A 116 1.85 -0.67 -2.61
CA MET A 116 1.40 -1.91 -3.26
C MET A 116 0.56 -1.60 -4.52
N LEU A 117 -0.40 -0.68 -4.42
CA LEU A 117 -1.28 -0.32 -5.54
C LEU A 117 -0.54 0.38 -6.68
N PHE A 118 0.31 1.36 -6.37
CA PHE A 118 1.08 2.07 -7.40
C PHE A 118 2.13 1.19 -8.06
N LEU A 119 2.84 0.39 -7.27
CA LEU A 119 3.84 -0.55 -7.77
C LEU A 119 3.22 -1.61 -8.66
N HIS A 120 2.07 -2.17 -8.26
CA HIS A 120 1.35 -3.12 -9.10
C HIS A 120 0.94 -2.46 -10.42
N TYR A 121 0.35 -1.26 -10.39
CA TYR A 121 -0.05 -0.56 -11.61
C TYR A 121 1.15 -0.19 -12.51
N ALA A 122 2.26 0.25 -11.94
CA ALA A 122 3.51 0.46 -12.68
C ALA A 122 4.03 -0.86 -13.29
N GLY A 123 3.83 -1.95 -12.55
CA GLY A 123 4.19 -3.33 -12.86
C GLY A 123 3.46 -3.89 -14.08
N THR A 124 2.14 -3.71 -14.12
CA THR A 124 1.22 -4.48 -14.96
C THR A 124 0.31 -3.61 -15.84
N GLY A 125 0.15 -2.33 -15.49
CA GLY A 125 -0.91 -1.46 -16.03
C GLY A 125 -2.30 -1.77 -15.45
N GLU A 126 -2.43 -2.73 -14.54
CA GLU A 126 -3.70 -3.11 -13.92
C GLU A 126 -3.95 -2.33 -12.63
N GLN A 127 -5.21 -1.95 -12.41
CA GLN A 127 -5.62 -1.24 -11.19
C GLN A 127 -6.23 -2.24 -10.22
N LEU A 128 -5.58 -2.45 -9.07
CA LEU A 128 -6.13 -3.21 -7.95
C LEU A 128 -7.13 -2.37 -7.15
N LEU A 129 -8.00 -3.04 -6.39
CA LEU A 129 -8.95 -2.43 -5.45
C LEU A 129 -9.85 -1.33 -6.05
N ARG A 130 -10.18 -1.38 -7.35
CA ARG A 130 -10.96 -0.33 -8.05
C ARG A 130 -12.31 0.03 -7.42
N LYS A 131 -12.89 -0.89 -6.66
CA LYS A 131 -14.20 -0.75 -5.97
C LYS A 131 -14.13 -1.18 -4.50
N LYS A 132 -12.91 -1.32 -3.96
CA LYS A 132 -12.69 -1.83 -2.61
C LYS A 132 -11.69 -0.93 -1.87
N HIS A 133 -11.78 -0.93 -0.56
CA HIS A 133 -10.82 -0.32 0.35
C HIS A 133 -10.27 -1.39 1.29
N SER A 134 -8.99 -1.24 1.64
CA SER A 134 -8.39 -1.95 2.76
C SER A 134 -8.38 -1.06 3.99
N TRP A 135 -8.78 -1.59 5.14
CA TRP A 135 -8.40 -1.05 6.43
C TRP A 135 -6.88 -0.99 6.56
N CYS A 136 -6.39 0.05 7.21
CA CYS A 136 -4.99 0.26 7.58
C CYS A 136 -4.90 0.43 9.10
N TRP A 137 -3.74 0.17 9.69
CA TRP A 137 -3.56 0.38 11.13
C TRP A 137 -3.44 1.87 11.53
N ASP A 138 -3.19 2.75 10.55
CA ASP A 138 -3.06 4.18 10.75
C ASP A 138 -4.36 4.82 11.27
N GLN A 139 -4.19 5.80 12.14
CA GLN A 139 -5.26 6.65 12.63
C GLN A 139 -5.14 8.06 12.05
N ALA A 140 -6.29 8.62 11.73
CA ALA A 140 -6.49 10.02 11.40
C ALA A 140 -7.12 10.75 12.60
N SER A 141 -7.21 12.07 12.49
CA SER A 141 -7.94 12.93 13.42
C SER A 141 -9.37 12.41 13.70
N MET A 142 -9.92 12.84 14.83
CA MET A 142 -11.27 12.46 15.30
C MET A 142 -11.45 10.94 15.55
N ASN A 143 -10.39 10.23 15.96
CA ASN A 143 -10.41 8.79 16.25
C ASN A 143 -10.91 7.94 15.06
N ARG A 144 -10.54 8.34 13.85
CA ARG A 144 -10.87 7.62 12.63
C ARG A 144 -9.70 6.73 12.22
N PHE A 145 -10.02 5.60 11.60
CA PHE A 145 -9.05 4.70 11.01
C PHE A 145 -8.96 4.93 9.52
N VAL A 146 -7.74 4.87 9.00
CA VAL A 146 -7.46 5.10 7.60
C VAL A 146 -7.84 3.87 6.77
N THR A 147 -8.36 4.14 5.59
CA THR A 147 -8.62 3.14 4.56
C THR A 147 -8.05 3.64 3.23
N VAL A 148 -7.51 2.71 2.45
CA VAL A 148 -6.87 3.01 1.16
C VAL A 148 -7.44 2.08 0.09
N GLY A 149 -7.80 2.64 -1.06
CA GLY A 149 -8.33 1.86 -2.17
C GLY A 149 -9.11 2.69 -3.19
N ALA A 150 -10.13 2.09 -3.80
CA ALA A 150 -10.89 2.63 -4.92
C ALA A 150 -9.99 3.24 -6.02
N PHE A 151 -8.85 2.57 -6.29
CA PHE A 151 -7.87 3.09 -7.24
C PHE A 151 -8.42 3.03 -8.66
N GLY A 152 -8.63 4.20 -9.25
CA GLY A 152 -9.31 4.32 -10.53
C GLY A 152 -8.81 5.47 -11.38
N ARG A 153 -9.66 5.91 -12.32
CA ARG A 153 -9.33 7.00 -13.26
C ARG A 153 -9.04 8.33 -12.56
N ASN A 154 -9.56 8.53 -11.36
CA ASN A 154 -9.40 9.76 -10.57
C ASN A 154 -8.28 9.63 -9.52
N GLY A 155 -7.43 8.61 -9.62
CA GLY A 155 -6.38 8.34 -8.64
C GLY A 155 -6.83 7.42 -7.50
N LEU A 156 -5.97 7.35 -6.49
CA LEU A 156 -6.12 6.54 -5.29
C LEU A 156 -6.94 7.27 -4.23
N PHE A 157 -7.93 6.61 -3.63
CA PHE A 157 -8.70 7.18 -2.54
C PHE A 157 -8.08 6.82 -1.20
N VAL A 158 -7.98 7.84 -0.34
CA VAL A 158 -7.67 7.71 1.08
C VAL A 158 -8.86 8.27 1.86
N SER A 159 -9.35 7.51 2.83
CA SER A 159 -10.55 7.86 3.59
C SER A 159 -10.39 7.51 5.06
N GLY A 160 -11.02 8.29 5.94
CA GLY A 160 -11.04 8.04 7.38
C GLY A 160 -12.45 7.64 7.83
N HIS A 161 -12.56 6.53 8.56
CA HIS A 161 -13.83 6.01 9.05
C HIS A 161 -13.77 5.69 10.55
N PRO A 162 -14.90 5.79 11.29
CA PRO A 162 -14.94 5.35 12.67
C PRO A 162 -14.79 3.81 12.76
N ALA A 163 -14.38 3.30 13.92
CA ALA A 163 -13.99 1.89 14.11
C ALA A 163 -15.12 0.89 13.78
N GLU A 164 -16.36 1.28 14.03
CA GLU A 164 -17.58 0.50 13.81
C GLU A 164 -18.10 0.55 12.36
N PHE A 165 -17.49 1.38 11.50
CA PHE A 165 -17.91 1.49 10.11
C PHE A 165 -17.80 0.15 9.38
N SER A 166 -18.80 -0.16 8.57
CA SER A 166 -18.83 -1.37 7.75
C SER A 166 -19.43 -1.07 6.39
N SER A 167 -18.87 -1.69 5.36
CA SER A 167 -19.33 -1.52 3.97
C SER A 167 -18.94 -2.74 3.15
N ARG A 168 -19.74 -3.07 2.14
CA ARG A 168 -19.43 -4.14 1.16
C ARG A 168 -18.19 -3.83 0.33
N GLY A 169 -17.81 -2.55 0.24
CA GLY A 169 -16.60 -2.10 -0.42
C GLY A 169 -15.39 -2.02 0.52
N LEU A 170 -15.48 -2.50 1.76
CA LEU A 170 -14.42 -2.37 2.76
C LEU A 170 -14.06 -3.73 3.35
N GLY A 171 -12.77 -4.04 3.39
CA GLY A 171 -12.21 -5.22 4.05
C GLY A 171 -10.72 -5.01 4.32
N ILE A 172 -9.92 -6.08 4.25
CA ILE A 172 -8.50 -6.05 4.61
C ILE A 172 -7.66 -6.77 3.54
N CYS A 173 -6.71 -6.06 2.95
CA CYS A 173 -5.52 -6.63 2.33
C CYS A 173 -4.53 -6.93 3.46
N THR A 174 -4.34 -8.20 3.81
CA THR A 174 -3.54 -8.55 4.99
C THR A 174 -2.04 -8.42 4.73
N LYS A 175 -1.31 -8.07 5.78
CA LYS A 175 0.15 -8.13 5.84
C LYS A 175 0.57 -9.41 6.57
N VAL A 176 1.58 -10.11 6.06
CA VAL A 176 2.22 -11.24 6.74
C VAL A 176 3.24 -10.72 7.74
N VAL A 177 3.18 -11.23 8.97
CA VAL A 177 4.16 -10.94 10.02
C VAL A 177 5.30 -11.95 9.88
N VAL A 178 6.51 -11.45 9.59
CA VAL A 178 7.75 -12.25 9.42
C VAL A 178 8.65 -12.06 10.64
#